data_AF-A0A7C3J942-F1
#
_entry.id   AF-A0A7C3J942-F1
#
_cell.length_a   1.000
_cell.length_b   1.000
_cell.length_c   1.000
_cell.angle_alpha   90.00
_cell.angle_beta   90.00
_cell.angle_gamma   90.00
#
_symmetry.space_group_name_H-M   'P 1'
#
loop_
_entity.id
_entity.type
_entity.pdbx_description
1 polymer ?
#
loop_
_entity_poly.entity_id
_entity_poly.type
_entity_poly.pdbx_seq_one_letter_code
_entity_poly.pdbx_strand_id
1 'polypeptide(L)'
;MMAIILEPYTLPAKGMVEVKLERSFEIKISAEEARRQVNHWLHHEVSYLIRAETPTLVIGEQTVVWRVPARLAFPDTGRLGTVGAVEVDVATGVMNNTPECKAEIERRAEALAAKLPPYQPKTNVPEPFLPKHVPPAPKLILDENGLLVVAGTANQEAG
;
A
#
# COMPACT_ATOMS: atom_id res chain seq x y z
N MET A 1 11.47 8.10 -15.60
CA MET A 1 12.67 7.30 -15.91
C MET A 1 12.30 5.84 -15.72
N MET A 2 12.52 4.99 -16.72
CA MET A 2 12.23 3.55 -16.65
C MET A 2 13.56 2.80 -16.49
N ALA A 3 13.58 1.81 -15.60
CA ALA A 3 14.75 0.97 -15.34
C ALA A 3 14.47 -0.47 -15.81
N ILE A 4 15.55 -1.17 -16.16
CA ILE A 4 15.54 -2.59 -16.50
C ILE A 4 16.40 -3.32 -15.47
N ILE A 5 15.88 -4.45 -14.96
CA ILE A 5 16.59 -5.36 -14.08
C ILE A 5 16.81 -6.68 -14.82
N LEU A 6 18.00 -7.23 -14.69
CA LEU A 6 18.38 -8.55 -15.20
C LEU A 6 18.42 -9.54 -14.03
N GLU A 7 17.62 -10.62 -14.07
CA GLU A 7 17.53 -11.61 -12.99
C GLU A 7 17.48 -13.06 -13.52
N PRO A 8 18.02 -14.05 -12.77
CA PRO A 8 19.34 -14.07 -12.15
C PRO A 8 20.42 -14.49 -13.17
N TYR A 9 21.52 -13.72 -13.25
CA TYR A 9 22.72 -14.10 -14.00
C TYR A 9 23.82 -14.51 -13.01
N THR A 10 24.50 -15.63 -13.27
CA THR A 10 25.62 -16.09 -12.43
C THR A 10 26.85 -15.22 -12.67
N LEU A 11 27.17 -14.38 -11.70
CA LEU A 11 28.34 -13.50 -11.73
C LEU A 11 29.50 -14.12 -10.93
N PRO A 12 30.75 -14.03 -11.42
CA PRO A 12 31.92 -14.40 -10.63
C PRO A 12 32.08 -13.46 -9.43
N ALA A 13 32.58 -13.99 -8.31
CA ALA A 13 32.74 -13.21 -7.06
C ALA A 13 33.71 -12.02 -7.21
N LYS A 14 34.71 -12.13 -8.09
CA LYS A 14 35.64 -11.07 -8.49
C LYS A 14 36.11 -11.33 -9.92
N GLY A 15 36.35 -10.28 -10.70
CA GLY A 15 36.88 -10.37 -12.06
C GLY A 15 36.09 -9.55 -13.06
N MET A 16 36.51 -9.61 -14.32
CA MET A 16 35.81 -8.95 -15.42
C MET A 16 34.56 -9.75 -15.78
N VAL A 17 33.44 -9.04 -15.91
CA VAL A 17 32.17 -9.60 -16.38
C VAL A 17 31.81 -8.90 -17.68
N GLU A 18 31.66 -9.66 -18.76
CA GLU A 18 31.11 -9.16 -20.02
C GLU A 18 29.64 -9.61 -20.11
N VAL A 19 28.71 -8.66 -20.13
CA VAL A 19 27.27 -8.92 -20.26
C VAL A 19 26.83 -8.47 -21.65
N LYS A 20 26.51 -9.43 -22.52
CA LYS A 20 25.86 -9.16 -23.82
C LYS A 20 24.39 -9.52 -23.71
N LEU A 21 23.52 -8.54 -23.94
CA LEU A 21 22.07 -8.72 -23.91
C LEU A 21 21.52 -8.72 -25.34
N GLU A 22 21.43 -9.91 -25.94
CA GLU A 22 20.74 -10.14 -27.22
C GLU A 22 19.37 -10.76 -26.96
N ARG A 23 18.38 -9.93 -26.63
CA ARG A 23 17.01 -10.37 -26.37
C ARG A 23 16.02 -9.50 -27.10
N SER A 24 15.11 -10.15 -27.82
CA SER A 24 13.98 -9.53 -28.51
C SER A 24 12.69 -10.05 -27.89
N PHE A 25 11.83 -9.13 -27.46
CA PHE A 25 10.51 -9.43 -26.94
C PHE A 25 9.57 -8.28 -27.30
N GLU A 26 8.28 -8.58 -27.37
CA GLU A 26 7.23 -7.60 -27.61
C GLU A 26 6.57 -7.22 -26.28
N ILE A 27 6.48 -5.92 -26.00
CA ILE A 27 5.74 -5.40 -24.86
C ILE A 27 4.31 -5.13 -25.35
N LYS A 28 3.38 -6.01 -24.99
CA LYS A 28 1.94 -5.86 -25.30
C LYS A 28 1.21 -5.12 -24.20
N ILE A 29 1.67 -5.26 -22.96
CA ILE A 29 1.14 -4.55 -21.79
C ILE A 29 2.13 -3.46 -21.42
N SER A 30 1.70 -2.20 -21.44
CA SER A 30 2.52 -1.09 -21.00
C SER A 30 2.73 -1.10 -19.48
N ALA A 31 3.77 -0.40 -19.01
CA ALA A 31 3.99 -0.24 -17.57
C ALA A 31 2.77 0.40 -16.87
N GLU A 32 2.12 1.37 -17.49
CA GLU A 32 0.95 2.03 -16.91
C GLU A 32 -0.27 1.10 -16.81
N GLU A 33 -0.47 0.24 -17.82
CA GLU A 33 -1.52 -0.78 -17.77
C GLU A 33 -1.26 -1.82 -16.67
N ALA A 34 -0.02 -2.32 -16.57
CA ALA A 34 0.38 -3.23 -15.50
C ALA A 34 0.20 -2.59 -14.11
N ARG A 35 0.62 -1.32 -13.95
CA ARG A 35 0.41 -0.57 -12.70
C ARG A 35 -1.06 -0.45 -12.37
N ARG A 36 -1.92 -0.10 -13.33
CA ARG A 36 -3.36 0.05 -13.11
C ARG A 36 -4.01 -1.28 -12.72
N GLN A 37 -3.64 -2.38 -13.38
CA GLN A 37 -4.13 -3.73 -13.08
C GLN A 37 -3.76 -4.15 -11.66
N VAL A 38 -2.49 -3.99 -11.29
CA VAL A 38 -2.01 -4.29 -9.93
C VAL A 38 -2.67 -3.40 -8.90
N ASN A 39 -2.81 -2.10 -9.17
CA ASN A 39 -3.45 -1.16 -8.25
C ASN A 39 -4.92 -1.52 -7.99
N HIS A 40 -5.65 -1.94 -9.03
CA HIS A 40 -7.01 -2.42 -8.88
C HIS A 40 -7.07 -3.65 -7.98
N TRP A 41 -6.25 -4.67 -8.25
CA TRP A 41 -6.21 -5.87 -7.43
C TRP A 41 -5.81 -5.58 -5.97
N LEU A 42 -4.80 -4.76 -5.73
CA LEU A 42 -4.38 -4.38 -4.38
C LEU A 42 -5.54 -3.74 -3.61
N HIS A 43 -6.25 -2.78 -4.20
CA HIS A 43 -7.34 -2.09 -3.51
C HIS A 43 -8.57 -2.99 -3.25
N HIS A 44 -8.88 -3.89 -4.17
CA HIS A 44 -10.08 -4.73 -4.07
C HIS A 44 -9.86 -6.00 -3.25
N GLU A 45 -8.67 -6.60 -3.35
CA GLU A 45 -8.41 -7.92 -2.80
C GLU A 45 -7.47 -7.90 -1.60
N VAL A 46 -6.65 -6.85 -1.41
CA VAL A 46 -5.62 -6.83 -0.36
C VAL A 46 -5.91 -5.74 0.67
N SER A 47 -5.81 -4.47 0.28
CA SER A 47 -6.11 -3.32 1.13
C SER A 47 -6.16 -2.03 0.31
N TYR A 48 -7.11 -1.15 0.64
CA TYR A 48 -7.17 0.21 0.10
C TYR A 48 -5.93 1.07 0.48
N LEU A 49 -5.22 0.68 1.54
CA LEU A 49 -4.04 1.41 2.04
C LEU A 49 -2.75 1.06 1.30
N ILE A 50 -2.80 0.08 0.40
CA ILE A 50 -1.65 -0.37 -0.38
C ILE A 50 -1.81 0.10 -1.83
N ARG A 51 -0.81 0.80 -2.34
CA ARG A 51 -0.81 1.34 -3.71
C ARG A 51 0.27 0.71 -4.56
N ALA A 52 -0.03 0.58 -5.85
CA ALA A 52 0.97 0.21 -6.84
C ALA A 52 1.88 1.41 -7.16
N GLU A 53 3.19 1.21 -7.13
CA GLU A 53 4.17 2.20 -7.56
C GLU A 53 4.59 2.02 -9.02
N THR A 54 5.53 2.85 -9.46
CA THR A 54 6.11 2.80 -10.80
C THR A 54 6.73 1.42 -11.05
N PRO A 55 6.31 0.71 -12.11
CA PRO A 55 6.85 -0.59 -12.45
C PRO A 55 8.29 -0.51 -12.95
N THR A 56 9.02 -1.61 -12.76
CA THR A 56 10.34 -1.83 -13.35
C THR A 56 10.27 -3.03 -14.29
N LEU A 57 10.93 -2.95 -15.45
CA LEU A 57 10.98 -4.08 -16.37
C LEU A 57 12.01 -5.09 -15.86
N VAL A 58 11.60 -6.33 -15.64
CA VAL A 58 12.50 -7.41 -15.24
C VAL A 58 12.59 -8.41 -16.39
N ILE A 59 13.82 -8.62 -16.86
CA ILE A 59 14.13 -9.57 -17.92
C ILE A 59 14.71 -10.81 -17.24
N GLY A 60 13.90 -11.87 -17.18
CA GLY A 60 14.30 -13.19 -16.73
C GLY A 60 14.81 -14.08 -17.87
N GLU A 61 15.25 -15.29 -17.55
CA GLU A 61 15.67 -16.26 -18.56
C GLU A 61 14.54 -16.72 -19.50
N GLN A 62 13.35 -16.91 -18.92
CA GLN A 62 12.17 -17.47 -19.59
C GLN A 62 11.05 -16.46 -19.83
N THR A 63 10.91 -15.46 -18.96
CA THR A 63 9.81 -14.50 -18.99
C THR A 63 10.31 -13.08 -18.79
N VAL A 64 9.57 -12.12 -19.38
CA VAL A 64 9.80 -10.70 -19.18
C VAL A 64 8.56 -10.15 -18.48
N VAL A 65 8.75 -9.48 -17.35
CA VAL A 65 7.65 -9.04 -16.49
C VAL A 65 7.79 -7.57 -16.09
N TRP A 66 6.67 -6.90 -15.92
CA TRP A 66 6.59 -5.68 -15.13
C TRP A 66 6.53 -6.06 -13.67
N ARG A 67 7.59 -5.74 -12.91
CA ARG A 67 7.56 -5.81 -11.45
C ARG A 67 7.00 -4.52 -10.89
N VAL A 68 5.84 -4.59 -10.27
CA VAL A 68 5.10 -3.45 -9.73
C VAL A 68 5.22 -3.46 -8.20
N PRO A 69 5.94 -2.51 -7.57
CA PRO A 69 6.05 -2.47 -6.11
C PRO A 69 4.71 -2.13 -5.45
N ALA A 70 4.37 -2.85 -4.38
CA ALA A 70 3.22 -2.57 -3.53
C ALA A 70 3.69 -1.77 -2.30
N ARG A 71 3.22 -0.53 -2.14
CA ARG A 71 3.62 0.37 -1.05
C ARG A 71 2.45 0.62 -0.09
N LEU A 72 2.70 0.42 1.19
CA LEU A 72 1.78 0.76 2.27
C LEU A 72 1.88 2.25 2.62
N ALA A 73 0.73 2.90 2.75
CA ALA A 73 0.62 4.28 3.23
C ALA A 73 -0.64 4.46 4.09
N PHE A 74 -0.52 5.21 5.18
CA PHE A 74 -1.66 5.59 6.02
C PHE A 74 -2.02 7.07 5.84
N PRO A 75 -3.29 7.46 6.00
CA PRO A 75 -3.71 8.86 5.84
C PRO A 75 -3.06 9.83 6.84
N ASP A 76 -2.75 9.37 8.04
CA ASP A 76 -2.18 10.16 9.14
C ASP A 76 -0.65 10.24 9.09
N THR A 77 0.01 9.14 8.70
CA THR A 77 1.47 8.99 8.75
C THR A 77 2.12 9.11 7.37
N GLY A 78 1.33 9.05 6.30
CA GLY A 78 1.82 9.08 4.92
C GLY A 78 2.43 7.75 4.48
N ARG A 79 3.44 7.81 3.61
CA ARG A 79 4.07 6.62 3.00
C ARG A 79 4.97 5.92 4.01
N LEU A 80 4.74 4.63 4.25
CA LEU A 80 5.56 3.84 5.17
C LEU A 80 6.68 3.09 4.47
N GLY A 81 6.35 2.30 3.44
CA GLY A 81 7.32 1.36 2.88
C GLY A 81 6.74 0.39 1.87
N THR A 82 7.62 -0.21 1.08
CA THR A 82 7.26 -1.27 0.14
C THR A 82 7.06 -2.57 0.89
N VAL A 83 5.87 -3.16 0.74
CA VAL A 83 5.45 -4.40 1.43
C VAL A 83 5.48 -5.60 0.50
N GLY A 84 5.79 -5.41 -0.78
CA GLY A 84 5.97 -6.49 -1.74
C GLY A 84 6.07 -5.96 -3.15
N ALA A 85 6.01 -6.86 -4.12
CA ALA A 85 5.86 -6.51 -5.51
C ALA A 85 4.98 -7.57 -6.19
N VAL A 86 4.24 -7.14 -7.20
CA VAL A 86 3.41 -8.01 -8.03
C VAL A 86 3.98 -7.98 -9.44
N GLU A 87 4.16 -9.16 -10.02
CA GLU A 87 4.71 -9.29 -11.37
C GLU A 87 3.58 -9.48 -12.38
N VAL A 88 3.69 -8.79 -13.52
CA VAL A 88 2.76 -8.89 -14.64
C VAL A 88 3.53 -9.22 -15.90
N ASP A 89 3.20 -10.32 -16.55
CA ASP A 89 3.83 -10.72 -17.81
C ASP A 89 3.57 -9.69 -18.92
N VAL A 90 4.64 -9.24 -19.58
CA VAL A 90 4.55 -8.12 -20.55
C VAL A 90 3.83 -8.50 -21.85
N ALA A 91 3.71 -9.78 -22.15
CA ALA A 91 3.10 -10.28 -23.38
C ALA A 91 1.63 -10.67 -23.18
N THR A 92 1.30 -11.24 -22.01
CA THR A 92 -0.02 -11.84 -21.74
C THR A 92 -0.85 -11.01 -20.77
N GLY A 93 -0.22 -10.16 -19.94
CA GLY A 93 -0.90 -9.46 -18.85
C GLY A 93 -1.30 -10.35 -17.67
N VAL A 94 -0.85 -11.61 -17.66
CA VAL A 94 -1.04 -12.51 -16.52
C VAL A 94 -0.28 -11.95 -15.33
N MET A 95 -0.98 -11.80 -14.22
CA MET A 95 -0.46 -11.21 -12.99
C MET A 95 -0.22 -12.31 -11.95
N ASN A 96 0.88 -12.23 -11.20
CA ASN A 96 1.15 -13.11 -10.07
C ASN A 96 0.32 -12.68 -8.84
N ASN A 97 -0.98 -12.92 -8.89
CA ASN A 97 -1.96 -12.54 -7.88
C ASN A 97 -2.46 -13.74 -7.05
N THR A 98 -1.58 -14.71 -6.80
CA THR A 98 -1.95 -15.92 -6.08
C THR A 98 -2.27 -15.63 -4.60
N PRO A 99 -3.02 -16.52 -3.92
CA PRO A 99 -3.27 -16.39 -2.49
C PRO A 99 -1.99 -16.26 -1.64
N GLU A 100 -0.91 -16.93 -2.04
CA GLU A 100 0.40 -16.86 -1.37
C GLU A 100 1.04 -15.48 -1.52
N CYS A 101 0.97 -14.89 -2.72
CA CYS A 101 1.44 -13.54 -2.99
C CYS A 101 0.67 -12.52 -2.13
N LYS A 102 -0.66 -12.66 -2.06
CA LYS A 102 -1.51 -11.83 -1.20
C LYS A 102 -1.12 -11.95 0.26
N ALA A 103 -1.04 -13.18 0.78
CA ALA A 103 -0.73 -13.44 2.19
C ALA A 103 0.64 -12.88 2.59
N GLU A 104 1.65 -12.96 1.71
CA GLU A 104 2.97 -12.40 1.98
C GLU A 104 2.96 -10.86 2.03
N ILE A 105 2.18 -10.21 1.15
CA ILE A 105 2.00 -8.75 1.18
C ILE A 105 1.29 -8.32 2.46
N GLU A 106 0.22 -9.02 2.86
CA GLU A 106 -0.54 -8.74 4.09
C GLU A 106 0.35 -8.90 5.32
N ARG A 107 1.07 -10.03 5.43
CA ARG A 107 2.00 -10.30 6.52
C ARG A 107 3.08 -9.21 6.66
N ARG A 108 3.64 -8.74 5.54
CA ARG A 108 4.63 -7.65 5.54
C ARG A 108 4.01 -6.31 5.89
N ALA A 109 2.79 -6.04 5.45
CA ALA A 109 2.05 -4.83 5.81
C ALA A 109 1.75 -4.77 7.31
N GLU A 110 1.30 -5.88 7.90
CA GLU A 110 1.10 -6.00 9.36
C GLU A 110 2.40 -5.79 10.13
N ALA A 111 3.48 -6.46 9.72
CA ALA A 111 4.79 -6.30 10.36
C ALA A 111 5.33 -4.87 10.27
N LEU A 112 4.98 -4.13 9.21
CA LEU A 112 5.34 -2.73 9.07
C LEU A 112 4.44 -1.81 9.91
N ALA A 113 3.13 -2.08 9.94
CA ALA A 113 2.15 -1.33 10.72
C ALA A 113 2.37 -1.47 12.24
N ALA A 114 2.78 -2.66 12.71
CA ALA A 114 3.06 -2.92 14.12
C ALA A 114 4.21 -2.06 14.71
N LYS A 115 5.01 -1.42 13.85
CA LYS A 115 6.09 -0.52 14.26
C LYS A 115 5.63 0.93 14.45
N LEU A 116 4.39 1.24 14.09
CA LEU A 116 3.85 2.59 14.21
C LEU A 116 3.41 2.89 15.64
N PRO A 117 3.50 4.16 16.06
CA PRO A 117 2.84 4.59 17.29
C PRO A 117 1.31 4.41 17.15
N PRO A 118 0.59 4.26 18.27
CA PRO A 118 -0.87 4.25 18.26
C PRO A 118 -1.42 5.49 17.56
N TYR A 119 -2.50 5.31 16.79
CA TYR A 119 -3.19 6.42 16.12
C TYR A 119 -3.54 7.51 17.13
N GLN A 120 -3.11 8.74 16.83
CA GLN A 120 -3.46 9.93 17.60
C GLN A 120 -4.40 10.80 16.77
N PRO A 121 -5.71 10.79 17.06
CA PRO A 121 -6.64 11.65 16.36
C PRO A 121 -6.29 13.11 16.62
N LYS A 122 -6.30 13.93 15.55
CA LYS A 122 -6.13 15.38 15.68
C LYS A 122 -7.22 15.93 16.58
N THR A 123 -6.85 16.28 17.80
CA THR A 123 -7.81 16.66 18.85
C THR A 123 -8.23 18.12 18.76
N ASN A 124 -7.49 18.95 18.01
CA ASN A 124 -7.76 20.36 17.86
C ASN A 124 -7.93 20.72 16.37
N VAL A 125 -9.10 21.23 16.03
CA VAL A 125 -9.39 21.80 14.71
C VAL A 125 -9.17 23.32 14.84
N PRO A 126 -8.31 23.94 14.03
CA PRO A 126 -8.08 25.39 14.13
C PRO A 126 -9.40 26.17 13.98
N GLU A 127 -9.57 27.22 14.77
CA GLU A 127 -10.75 28.10 14.77
C GLU A 127 -11.29 28.51 13.38
N PRO A 128 -10.48 28.84 12.35
CA PRO A 128 -11.02 29.17 11.03
C PRO A 128 -11.78 28.02 10.35
N PHE A 129 -11.54 26.77 10.75
CA PHE A 129 -12.22 25.59 10.22
C PHE A 129 -13.38 25.11 11.09
N LEU A 130 -13.63 25.75 12.24
CA LEU A 130 -14.79 25.46 13.08
C LEU A 130 -16.03 26.15 12.51
N PRO A 131 -17.12 25.42 12.23
CA PRO A 131 -18.38 26.01 11.81
C PRO A 131 -18.91 26.94 12.90
N LYS A 132 -19.05 28.24 12.62
CA LYS A 132 -19.53 29.23 13.61
C LYS A 132 -21.04 29.16 13.89
N HIS A 133 -21.80 28.53 12.98
CA HIS A 133 -23.27 28.53 13.01
C HIS A 133 -23.86 27.15 13.32
N VAL A 134 -23.02 26.15 13.57
CA VAL A 134 -23.44 24.79 13.91
C VAL A 134 -22.94 24.53 15.33
N PRO A 135 -23.81 24.24 16.31
CA PRO A 135 -23.36 23.86 17.63
C PRO A 135 -22.49 22.60 17.52
N PRO A 136 -21.40 22.49 18.30
CA PRO A 136 -20.55 21.30 18.27
C PRO A 136 -21.38 20.06 18.61
N ALA A 137 -21.10 18.96 17.90
CA ALA A 137 -21.77 17.71 18.17
C ALA A 137 -21.58 17.30 19.64
N PRO A 138 -22.64 16.85 20.32
CA PRO A 138 -22.53 16.39 21.70
C PRO A 138 -21.54 15.23 21.77
N LYS A 139 -20.58 15.33 22.69
CA LYS A 139 -19.57 14.29 22.88
C LYS A 139 -20.23 13.10 23.57
N LEU A 140 -20.16 11.92 22.99
CA LEU A 140 -20.60 10.68 23.63
C LEU A 140 -19.44 10.08 24.43
N ILE A 141 -19.73 9.59 25.62
CA ILE A 141 -18.83 8.86 26.50
C ILE A 141 -19.48 7.54 26.92
N LEU A 142 -18.67 6.52 27.19
CA LEU A 142 -19.18 5.29 27.79
C LEU A 142 -19.29 5.50 29.30
N ASP A 143 -20.44 5.17 29.88
CA ASP A 143 -20.62 5.14 31.32
C ASP A 143 -19.99 3.88 31.94
N GLU A 144 -20.10 3.75 33.26
CA GLU A 144 -19.61 2.59 34.03
C GLU A 144 -20.27 1.25 33.64
N ASN A 145 -21.43 1.31 32.98
CA ASN A 145 -22.19 0.15 32.49
C ASN A 145 -21.91 -0.14 31.00
N GLY A 146 -21.02 0.63 30.36
CA GLY A 146 -20.69 0.51 28.94
C GLY A 146 -21.76 1.07 27.99
N LEU A 147 -22.68 1.89 28.48
CA LEU A 147 -23.70 2.58 27.67
C LEU A 147 -23.16 3.92 27.16
N LEU A 148 -23.50 4.27 25.92
CA LEU A 148 -23.17 5.56 25.33
C LEU A 148 -24.07 6.65 25.93
N VAL A 149 -23.49 7.59 26.66
CA VAL A 149 -24.17 8.75 27.26
C VAL A 149 -23.54 10.06 26.78
N VAL A 150 -24.30 11.15 26.78
CA VAL A 150 -23.79 12.48 26.43
C VAL A 150 -22.93 13.01 27.56
N ALA A 151 -21.69 13.42 27.26
CA ALA A 151 -20.79 14.01 28.23
C ALA A 151 -21.40 15.30 28.80
N GLY A 152 -21.69 15.29 30.11
CA GLY A 152 -22.27 16.42 30.83
C GLY A 152 -23.73 16.29 31.27
N THR A 153 -24.42 15.18 30.99
CA THR A 153 -25.81 14.95 31.48
C THR A 153 -25.89 14.28 32.86
N ALA A 154 -24.76 14.02 33.52
CA ALA A 154 -24.73 13.50 34.89
C ALA A 154 -24.87 14.65 35.91
N ASN A 155 -26.10 15.12 36.12
CA ASN A 155 -26.64 15.80 37.32
C ASN A 155 -27.73 16.79 36.93
N GLN A 156 -28.90 16.28 36.53
CA GLN A 156 -30.15 17.03 36.58
C GLN A 156 -31.27 16.01 36.74
N GLU A 157 -31.47 15.54 37.97
CA GLU A 157 -32.75 15.07 38.51
C GLU A 157 -32.54 14.67 39.99
N ALA A 158 -32.42 15.67 40.86
CA ALA A 158 -32.73 15.58 42.29
C ALA A 158 -32.91 17.02 42.81
N GLY A 159 -34.15 17.48 42.85
CA GLY A 159 -34.56 18.79 43.36
C GLY A 159 -36.07 18.93 43.34
#